data_AF-A0A7C1WBA1-F1
#
_entry.id   AF-A0A7C1WBA1-F1
#
_cell.length_a   1.000
_cell.length_b   1.000
_cell.length_c   1.000
_cell.angle_alpha   90.00
_cell.angle_beta   90.00
_cell.angle_gamma   90.00
#
_symmetry.space_group_name_H-M   'P 1'
#
loop_
_entity.id
_entity.type
_entity.pdbx_description
1 polymer ?
#
loop_
_entity_poly.entity_id
_entity_poly.type
_entity_poly.pdbx_seq_one_letter_code
_entity_poly.pdbx_strand_id
1 'polypeptide(L)'
;MESSIKKMNREDWADFINNLINNSTYEVIGVKAKGKRFIFAPLESADELRLDYDTTILPPKKYFLPQYENLLSFDLSKQSVNIEMKEEKRIIIGVHPYDIIALQQMDKVYFDTYIDRFYKIRRENTIIIGSNILNVSERSFATSMKAHTVTSGYDLMVTDIGSSIIIEIGTERGKKLMERYATNITDATEAEIKKIEEIVESIESKDRKLKVDKENIPNLLKRNYEHPIWRELSEKCLQCSSCTIVCPTCYCFDIRDEVSLDLQGKRIRTWDGCLLPDFTRIASGEVFRKDKTERFRHRFYRKGLYIPERYNFIACIGCGRCSIACIPDIADPFNVINKIAEDSEETRGEIIFEIPVTRGGEEETAYIPRNGIIRRIEKLTEFEKLFEIELEDSIDFNYQPGQFVEVSILGVGEAPISISSPPIKKGSFELVVRRVGNVTNKLHTLREGDKIGIRGPFGRG
;
A
#
# COMPACT_ATOMS: atom_id res chain seq x y z
N MET A 1 -0.47 -29.71 25.65
CA MET A 1 -0.50 -28.53 24.78
C MET A 1 0.37 -28.86 23.60
N GLU A 2 -0.17 -28.94 22.39
CA GLU A 2 0.66 -29.12 21.20
C GLU A 2 1.63 -27.93 21.10
N SER A 3 2.92 -28.19 20.90
CA SER A 3 3.88 -27.12 20.62
C SER A 3 3.44 -26.36 19.36
N SER A 4 3.41 -25.03 19.43
CA SER A 4 3.18 -24.16 18.27
C SER A 4 4.39 -24.11 17.33
N ILE A 5 5.54 -24.63 17.75
CA ILE A 5 6.78 -24.64 17.00
C ILE A 5 7.11 -26.08 16.59
N LYS A 6 7.14 -26.28 15.28
CA LYS A 6 7.35 -27.55 14.60
C LYS A 6 8.69 -27.57 13.89
N LYS A 7 9.16 -28.77 13.58
CA LYS A 7 10.39 -29.04 12.86
C LYS A 7 10.09 -29.93 11.65
N MET A 8 10.78 -29.63 10.56
CA MET A 8 10.76 -30.41 9.33
C MET A 8 12.17 -30.54 8.78
N ASN A 9 12.57 -31.73 8.33
CA ASN A 9 13.85 -31.88 7.65
C ASN A 9 13.79 -31.21 6.25
N ARG A 10 14.94 -31.08 5.56
CA ARG A 10 14.98 -30.38 4.26
C ARG A 10 14.23 -31.10 3.14
N GLU A 11 14.23 -32.43 3.13
CA GLU A 11 13.53 -33.23 2.12
C GLU A 11 12.01 -33.10 2.33
N ASP A 12 11.54 -33.29 3.55
CA ASP A 12 10.12 -33.10 3.91
C ASP A 12 9.66 -31.66 3.62
N TRP A 13 10.54 -30.66 3.79
CA TRP A 13 10.24 -29.26 3.44
C TRP A 13 10.09 -29.07 1.93
N ALA A 14 10.98 -29.66 1.14
CA ALA A 14 10.86 -29.62 -0.31
C ALA A 14 9.56 -30.29 -0.77
N ASP A 15 9.21 -31.44 -0.18
CA ASP A 15 7.97 -32.15 -0.47
C ASP A 15 6.73 -31.34 -0.06
N PHE A 16 6.75 -30.70 1.10
CA PHE A 16 5.70 -29.79 1.54
C PHE A 16 5.47 -28.66 0.51
N ILE A 17 6.54 -28.00 0.06
CA ILE A 17 6.44 -26.93 -0.94
C ILE A 17 5.93 -27.46 -2.29
N ASN A 18 6.44 -28.60 -2.76
CA ASN A 18 5.97 -29.23 -4.00
C ASN A 18 4.48 -29.64 -3.91
N ASN A 19 4.03 -30.13 -2.76
CA ASN A 19 2.63 -30.44 -2.50
C ASN A 19 1.74 -29.19 -2.56
N LEU A 20 2.23 -28.05 -2.08
CA LEU A 20 1.52 -26.77 -2.24
C LEU A 20 1.46 -26.35 -3.72
N ILE A 21 2.56 -26.46 -4.47
CA ILE A 21 2.65 -26.07 -5.88
C ILE A 21 1.73 -26.93 -6.76
N ASN A 22 1.74 -28.25 -6.54
CA ASN A 22 0.92 -29.20 -7.29
C ASN A 22 -0.58 -29.06 -6.98
N ASN A 23 -0.95 -28.25 -5.99
CA ASN A 23 -2.32 -27.99 -5.64
C ASN A 23 -2.94 -26.90 -6.54
N SER A 24 -3.96 -27.26 -7.33
CA SER A 24 -4.66 -26.32 -8.22
C SER A 24 -5.52 -25.27 -7.50
N THR A 25 -5.63 -25.29 -6.16
CA THR A 25 -6.44 -24.34 -5.39
C THR A 25 -5.72 -23.00 -5.20
N TYR A 26 -4.39 -23.02 -5.10
CA TYR A 26 -3.60 -21.85 -4.74
C TYR A 26 -2.59 -21.50 -5.83
N GLU A 27 -2.50 -20.21 -6.15
CA GLU A 27 -1.29 -19.69 -6.79
C GLU A 27 -0.16 -19.65 -5.74
N VAL A 28 0.91 -20.41 -5.95
CA VAL A 28 2.05 -20.44 -5.02
C VAL A 28 3.16 -19.52 -5.51
N ILE A 29 3.37 -18.45 -4.77
CA ILE A 29 4.41 -17.45 -5.00
C ILE A 29 5.52 -17.66 -3.97
N GLY A 30 6.77 -17.65 -4.40
CA GLY A 30 7.93 -17.70 -3.51
C GLY A 30 9.00 -16.71 -3.92
N VAL A 31 10.00 -16.54 -3.06
CA VAL A 31 11.18 -15.77 -3.41
C VAL A 31 12.10 -16.62 -4.29
N LYS A 32 12.40 -16.12 -5.49
CA LYS A 32 13.28 -16.74 -6.48
C LYS A 32 14.50 -15.86 -6.74
N ALA A 33 15.62 -16.48 -7.09
CA ALA A 33 16.76 -15.76 -7.65
C ALA A 33 16.45 -15.28 -9.08
N LYS A 34 16.83 -14.05 -9.40
CA LYS A 34 16.78 -13.46 -10.74
C LYS A 34 18.09 -12.71 -10.99
N GLY A 35 19.04 -13.40 -11.61
CA GLY A 35 20.42 -12.92 -11.71
C GLY A 35 21.04 -12.78 -10.33
N LYS A 36 21.58 -11.59 -9.99
CA LYS A 36 22.20 -11.29 -8.69
C LYS A 36 21.21 -10.77 -7.63
N ARG A 37 19.91 -10.79 -7.91
CA ARG A 37 18.85 -10.21 -7.05
C ARG A 37 17.74 -11.23 -6.83
N PHE A 38 16.81 -10.91 -5.95
CA PHE A 38 15.68 -11.79 -5.62
C PHE A 38 14.34 -11.13 -5.96
N ILE A 39 13.35 -11.95 -6.32
CA ILE A 39 11.99 -11.49 -6.62
C ILE A 39 10.96 -12.45 -6.05
N PHE A 40 9.78 -11.95 -5.70
CA PHE A 40 8.61 -12.81 -5.55
C PHE A 40 8.07 -13.18 -6.94
N ALA A 41 7.89 -14.47 -7.21
CA ALA A 41 7.35 -14.99 -8.47
C ALA A 41 6.71 -16.37 -8.26
N PRO A 42 5.87 -16.86 -9.19
CA PRO A 42 5.34 -18.23 -9.13
C PRO A 42 6.46 -19.26 -9.02
N LEU A 43 6.27 -20.25 -8.14
CA LEU A 43 7.16 -21.41 -8.01
C LEU A 43 6.67 -22.54 -8.90
N GLU A 44 7.60 -23.15 -9.65
CA GLU A 44 7.37 -24.37 -10.42
C GLU A 44 7.88 -25.61 -9.67
N SER A 45 8.86 -25.44 -8.79
CA SER A 45 9.35 -26.47 -7.87
C SER A 45 9.90 -25.86 -6.58
N ALA A 46 10.06 -26.69 -5.55
CA ALA A 46 10.64 -26.29 -4.27
C ALA A 46 12.09 -25.79 -4.38
N ASP A 47 12.88 -26.30 -5.35
CA ASP A 47 14.28 -25.93 -5.54
C ASP A 47 14.48 -24.46 -5.95
N GLU A 48 13.43 -23.83 -6.48
CA GLU A 48 13.46 -22.42 -6.85
C GLU A 48 13.33 -21.48 -5.65
N LEU A 49 12.79 -21.97 -4.53
CA LEU A 49 12.52 -21.18 -3.34
C LEU A 49 13.82 -20.83 -2.62
N ARG A 50 14.02 -19.54 -2.37
CA ARG A 50 15.16 -18.99 -1.65
C ARG A 50 14.70 -18.38 -0.32
N LEU A 51 15.16 -18.95 0.79
CA LEU A 51 14.99 -18.39 2.14
C LEU A 51 16.25 -17.64 2.63
N ASP A 52 17.37 -17.85 1.96
CA ASP A 52 18.69 -17.28 2.24
C ASP A 52 18.93 -15.94 1.50
N TYR A 53 17.88 -15.22 1.17
CA TYR A 53 17.97 -13.96 0.45
C TYR A 53 18.12 -12.75 1.39
N ASP A 54 18.59 -11.61 0.89
CA ASP A 54 18.73 -10.37 1.66
C ASP A 54 17.49 -9.46 1.54
N THR A 55 17.12 -9.12 0.31
CA THR A 55 15.96 -8.31 -0.03
C THR A 55 15.51 -8.56 -1.46
N THR A 56 14.20 -8.43 -1.70
CA THR A 56 13.66 -8.56 -3.06
C THR A 56 13.60 -7.20 -3.77
N ILE A 57 13.65 -7.19 -5.10
CA ILE A 57 13.55 -5.96 -5.91
C ILE A 57 12.22 -5.24 -5.64
N LEU A 58 11.11 -5.99 -5.68
CA LEU A 58 9.78 -5.50 -5.34
C LEU A 58 9.24 -6.28 -4.14
N PRO A 59 8.61 -5.59 -3.18
CA PRO A 59 8.00 -6.22 -2.02
C PRO A 59 6.76 -7.05 -2.42
N PRO A 60 6.24 -7.91 -1.52
CA PRO A 60 5.04 -8.71 -1.80
C PRO A 60 3.79 -7.84 -1.99
N LYS A 61 3.83 -6.54 -1.62
CA LYS A 61 2.80 -5.54 -1.89
C LYS A 61 2.17 -5.68 -3.28
N LYS A 62 2.96 -5.96 -4.32
CA LYS A 62 2.48 -6.08 -5.71
C LYS A 62 1.36 -7.12 -5.92
N TYR A 63 1.20 -8.07 -5.00
CA TYR A 63 0.12 -9.08 -5.04
C TYR A 63 -1.15 -8.62 -4.34
N PHE A 64 -1.10 -7.55 -3.55
CA PHE A 64 -2.23 -6.97 -2.84
C PHE A 64 -2.69 -5.66 -3.51
N LEU A 65 -1.73 -4.86 -3.97
CA LEU A 65 -1.90 -3.66 -4.78
C LEU A 65 -1.09 -3.82 -6.08
N PRO A 66 -1.66 -4.37 -7.16
CA PRO A 66 -0.98 -4.53 -8.43
C PRO A 66 -0.53 -3.20 -9.04
N GLN A 67 0.52 -3.24 -9.87
CA GLN A 67 1.01 -2.04 -10.57
C GLN A 67 0.00 -1.48 -11.57
N TYR A 68 -0.76 -2.38 -12.20
CA TYR A 68 -1.87 -2.10 -13.08
C TYR A 68 -3.01 -2.99 -12.66
N GLU A 69 -4.13 -2.38 -12.34
CA GLU A 69 -5.31 -3.07 -11.85
C GLU A 69 -6.54 -2.55 -12.56
N ASN A 70 -7.19 -3.41 -13.34
CA ASN A 70 -8.50 -3.11 -13.88
C ASN A 70 -9.51 -3.18 -12.74
N LEU A 71 -10.17 -2.06 -12.45
CA LEU A 71 -11.21 -1.99 -11.44
C LEU A 71 -12.57 -2.37 -12.04
N LEU A 72 -12.86 -1.82 -13.22
CA LEU A 72 -14.09 -2.09 -13.96
C LEU A 72 -13.85 -2.00 -15.47
N SER A 73 -14.69 -2.69 -16.23
CA SER A 73 -14.87 -2.51 -17.67
C SER A 73 -16.24 -1.90 -17.94
N PHE A 74 -16.36 -1.12 -19.02
CA PHE A 74 -17.62 -0.49 -19.40
C PHE A 74 -17.81 -0.46 -20.91
N ASP A 75 -19.07 -0.46 -21.33
CA ASP A 75 -19.49 -0.35 -22.73
C ASP A 75 -20.26 0.97 -22.88
N LEU A 76 -19.69 1.94 -23.60
CA LEU A 76 -20.31 3.26 -23.78
C LEU A 76 -21.55 3.21 -24.68
N SER A 77 -21.66 2.21 -25.55
CA SER A 77 -22.83 2.04 -26.44
C SER A 77 -24.04 1.47 -25.68
N LYS A 78 -23.78 0.61 -24.69
CA LYS A 78 -24.82 -0.04 -23.87
C LYS A 78 -25.03 0.63 -22.52
N GLN A 79 -24.17 1.58 -22.14
CA GLN A 79 -24.12 2.20 -20.82
C GLN A 79 -24.05 1.17 -19.68
N SER A 80 -23.25 0.12 -19.87
CA SER A 80 -23.06 -0.95 -18.88
C SER A 80 -21.67 -0.91 -18.25
N VAL A 81 -21.59 -1.36 -16.99
CA VAL A 81 -20.35 -1.43 -16.20
C VAL A 81 -20.26 -2.81 -15.56
N ASN A 82 -19.09 -3.45 -15.68
CA ASN A 82 -18.78 -4.75 -15.07
C ASN A 82 -17.54 -4.63 -14.19
N ILE A 83 -17.56 -5.24 -13.01
CA ILE A 83 -16.43 -5.22 -12.08
C ILE A 83 -15.44 -6.33 -12.47
N GLU A 84 -14.15 -6.01 -12.55
CA GLU A 84 -13.10 -7.01 -12.77
C GLU A 84 -12.45 -7.40 -11.44
N MET A 85 -13.18 -8.14 -10.61
CA MET A 85 -12.69 -8.59 -9.30
C MET A 85 -12.09 -9.98 -9.40
N LYS A 86 -10.82 -10.12 -9.00
CA LYS A 86 -10.13 -11.41 -8.94
C LYS A 86 -10.15 -11.96 -7.51
N GLU A 87 -10.68 -13.15 -7.35
CA GLU A 87 -10.78 -13.86 -6.06
C GLU A 87 -9.78 -15.03 -5.95
N GLU A 88 -8.68 -14.98 -6.71
CA GLU A 88 -7.62 -15.98 -6.70
C GLU A 88 -7.09 -16.21 -5.28
N LYS A 89 -7.03 -17.47 -4.84
CA LYS A 89 -6.40 -17.86 -3.58
C LYS A 89 -4.89 -17.99 -3.81
N ARG A 90 -4.09 -17.49 -2.88
CA ARG A 90 -2.64 -17.42 -3.03
C ARG A 90 -1.91 -17.87 -1.77
N ILE A 91 -0.71 -18.42 -1.94
CA ILE A 91 0.27 -18.60 -0.87
C ILE A 91 1.51 -17.80 -1.25
N ILE A 92 2.00 -16.91 -0.38
CA ILE A 92 3.26 -16.20 -0.59
C ILE A 92 4.28 -16.67 0.44
N ILE A 93 5.40 -17.21 -0.04
CA ILE A 93 6.41 -17.90 0.75
C ILE A 93 7.71 -17.10 0.79
N GLY A 94 8.33 -17.07 1.96
CA GLY A 94 9.61 -16.39 2.19
C GLY A 94 9.43 -14.92 2.51
N VAL A 95 8.32 -14.47 3.09
CA VAL A 95 8.11 -13.03 3.35
C VAL A 95 8.88 -12.58 4.61
N HIS A 96 9.81 -11.63 4.48
CA HIS A 96 10.55 -11.11 5.65
C HIS A 96 9.66 -10.33 6.63
N PRO A 97 10.01 -10.26 7.93
CA PRO A 97 9.23 -9.57 8.96
C PRO A 97 8.92 -8.10 8.64
N TYR A 98 9.87 -7.36 8.07
CA TYR A 98 9.63 -5.96 7.71
C TYR A 98 8.58 -5.80 6.61
N ASP A 99 8.41 -6.80 5.73
CA ASP A 99 7.37 -6.78 4.69
C ASP A 99 6.01 -7.19 5.28
N ILE A 100 5.98 -8.10 6.26
CA ILE A 100 4.76 -8.44 7.02
C ILE A 100 4.26 -7.20 7.77
N ILE A 101 5.15 -6.49 8.47
CA ILE A 101 4.81 -5.23 9.14
C ILE A 101 4.32 -4.19 8.13
N ALA A 102 4.95 -4.10 6.95
CA ALA A 102 4.49 -3.19 5.92
C ALA A 102 3.07 -3.53 5.41
N LEU A 103 2.73 -4.82 5.29
CA LEU A 103 1.37 -5.24 4.96
C LEU A 103 0.39 -4.86 6.08
N GLN A 104 0.73 -5.05 7.35
CA GLN A 104 -0.11 -4.60 8.47
C GLN A 104 -0.32 -3.07 8.47
N GLN A 105 0.71 -2.31 8.10
CA GLN A 105 0.58 -0.85 7.91
C GLN A 105 -0.34 -0.50 6.74
N MET A 106 -0.28 -1.25 5.65
CA MET A 106 -1.20 -1.10 4.52
C MET A 106 -2.63 -1.47 4.90
N ASP A 107 -2.83 -2.53 5.69
CA ASP A 107 -4.13 -2.95 6.21
C ASP A 107 -4.78 -1.79 6.99
N LYS A 108 -4.01 -1.09 7.84
CA LYS A 108 -4.50 0.12 8.54
C LYS A 108 -4.94 1.25 7.60
N VAL A 109 -4.30 1.40 6.44
CA VAL A 109 -4.63 2.46 5.47
C VAL A 109 -5.86 2.08 4.63
N TYR A 110 -5.90 0.85 4.15
CA TYR A 110 -6.95 0.36 3.25
C TYR A 110 -8.21 -0.11 3.98
N PHE A 111 -8.16 -0.28 5.31
CA PHE A 111 -9.30 -0.60 6.19
C PHE A 111 -9.64 0.55 7.17
N ASP A 112 -9.13 1.75 6.94
CA ASP A 112 -9.54 2.98 7.66
C ASP A 112 -10.97 3.38 7.22
N THR A 113 -11.24 4.67 7.03
CA THR A 113 -12.58 5.22 6.81
C THR A 113 -13.39 4.53 5.70
N TYR A 114 -12.75 4.16 4.59
CA TYR A 114 -13.39 3.40 3.50
C TYR A 114 -12.58 2.15 3.19
N ILE A 115 -13.22 0.99 3.26
CA ILE A 115 -12.57 -0.31 3.04
C ILE A 115 -12.41 -0.55 1.54
N ASP A 116 -11.17 -0.66 1.07
CA ASP A 116 -10.89 -1.02 -0.32
C ASP A 116 -11.16 -2.50 -0.58
N ARG A 117 -12.26 -2.79 -1.28
CA ARG A 117 -12.72 -4.16 -1.48
C ARG A 117 -11.73 -5.02 -2.28
N PHE A 118 -11.04 -4.45 -3.28
CA PHE A 118 -10.06 -5.18 -4.08
C PHE A 118 -8.84 -5.57 -3.24
N TYR A 119 -8.35 -4.66 -2.42
CA TYR A 119 -7.26 -4.95 -1.49
C TYR A 119 -7.69 -5.99 -0.44
N LYS A 120 -8.87 -5.81 0.18
CA LYS A 120 -9.42 -6.70 1.20
C LYS A 120 -9.48 -8.16 0.74
N ILE A 121 -10.09 -8.40 -0.41
CA ILE A 121 -10.26 -9.76 -0.95
C ILE A 121 -8.91 -10.43 -1.19
N ARG A 122 -7.94 -9.72 -1.78
CA ARG A 122 -6.59 -10.28 -1.98
C ARG A 122 -5.90 -10.56 -0.66
N ARG A 123 -6.06 -9.66 0.32
CA ARG A 123 -5.47 -9.80 1.64
C ARG A 123 -6.03 -11.00 2.40
N GLU A 124 -7.34 -11.23 2.32
CA GLU A 124 -8.04 -12.35 2.95
C GLU A 124 -7.78 -13.68 2.23
N ASN A 125 -7.72 -13.69 0.90
CA ASN A 125 -7.47 -14.90 0.10
C ASN A 125 -6.00 -15.33 0.02
N THR A 126 -5.08 -14.57 0.63
CA THR A 126 -3.64 -14.88 0.63
C THR A 126 -3.21 -15.48 1.96
N ILE A 127 -2.50 -16.61 1.92
CA ILE A 127 -1.75 -17.18 3.05
C ILE A 127 -0.32 -16.63 2.98
N ILE A 128 0.22 -16.20 4.12
CA ILE A 128 1.59 -15.68 4.24
C ILE A 128 2.44 -16.67 5.02
N ILE A 129 3.44 -17.26 4.35
CA ILE A 129 4.52 -18.01 4.98
C ILE A 129 5.73 -17.06 5.08
N GLY A 130 5.91 -16.49 6.26
CA GLY A 130 7.03 -15.62 6.58
C GLY A 130 8.34 -16.39 6.69
N SER A 131 9.46 -15.70 6.47
CA SER A 131 10.81 -16.24 6.73
C SER A 131 11.56 -15.27 7.62
N ASN A 132 12.14 -15.76 8.71
CA ASN A 132 13.08 -14.97 9.48
C ASN A 132 14.29 -14.58 8.62
N ILE A 133 14.87 -13.42 8.92
CA ILE A 133 15.98 -12.86 8.15
C ILE A 133 17.24 -13.65 8.47
N LEU A 134 17.86 -14.23 7.46
CA LEU A 134 19.15 -14.92 7.59
C LEU A 134 20.30 -14.04 7.11
N ASN A 135 20.06 -13.30 6.02
CA ASN A 135 21.02 -12.41 5.39
C ASN A 135 20.48 -10.98 5.36
N VAL A 136 21.31 -10.02 5.77
CA VAL A 136 20.94 -8.60 5.86
C VAL A 136 21.49 -7.87 4.65
N SER A 137 20.65 -7.07 3.99
CA SER A 137 21.11 -6.23 2.88
C SER A 137 21.99 -5.10 3.40
N GLU A 138 23.07 -4.74 2.70
CA GLU A 138 24.00 -3.68 3.10
C GLU A 138 23.33 -2.31 3.30
N ARG A 139 22.16 -2.09 2.70
CA ARG A 139 21.40 -0.84 2.81
C ARG A 139 20.27 -0.90 3.87
N SER A 140 20.11 -2.03 4.55
CA SER A 140 19.12 -2.22 5.60
C SER A 140 19.45 -1.42 6.86
N PHE A 141 18.41 -1.07 7.60
CA PHE A 141 18.45 -0.59 8.99
C PHE A 141 17.14 -0.99 9.73
N ALA A 142 16.56 -2.13 9.35
CA ALA A 142 15.29 -2.63 9.86
C ALA A 142 15.30 -2.88 11.38
N THR A 143 16.46 -3.19 11.96
CA THR A 143 16.69 -3.34 13.40
C THR A 143 16.44 -2.03 14.14
N SER A 144 17.01 -0.92 13.67
CA SER A 144 16.76 0.43 14.20
C SER A 144 15.28 0.82 14.11
N MET A 145 14.57 0.27 13.11
CA MET A 145 13.13 0.49 12.94
C MET A 145 12.25 -0.51 13.70
N LYS A 146 12.85 -1.42 14.48
CA LYS A 146 12.17 -2.53 15.18
C LYS A 146 11.26 -3.33 14.24
N ALA A 147 11.75 -3.60 13.02
CA ALA A 147 11.01 -4.25 11.95
C ALA A 147 11.70 -5.54 11.43
N HIS A 148 12.77 -5.98 12.08
CA HIS A 148 13.51 -7.19 11.74
C HIS A 148 12.85 -8.47 12.31
N THR A 149 11.94 -8.32 13.26
CA THR A 149 11.10 -9.37 13.85
C THR A 149 9.63 -8.98 13.80
N VAL A 150 8.73 -9.95 13.93
CA VAL A 150 7.28 -9.72 13.97
C VAL A 150 6.62 -10.85 14.75
N THR A 151 5.53 -10.55 15.47
CA THR A 151 4.80 -11.52 16.31
C THR A 151 3.43 -11.94 15.73
N SER A 152 3.00 -11.31 14.63
CA SER A 152 1.70 -11.55 14.00
C SER A 152 1.69 -11.12 12.54
N GLY A 153 0.62 -11.42 11.81
CA GLY A 153 0.45 -11.03 10.40
C GLY A 153 0.97 -12.05 9.39
N TYR A 154 1.44 -13.20 9.85
CA TYR A 154 1.76 -14.40 9.07
C TYR A 154 0.90 -15.59 9.50
N ASP A 155 0.75 -16.57 8.62
CA ASP A 155 0.09 -17.84 8.93
C ASP A 155 1.09 -18.88 9.44
N LEU A 156 2.30 -18.89 8.85
CA LEU A 156 3.45 -19.68 9.29
C LEU A 156 4.70 -18.78 9.25
N MET A 157 5.60 -18.91 10.21
CA MET A 157 6.92 -18.26 10.18
C MET A 157 8.00 -19.35 10.16
N VAL A 158 8.89 -19.30 9.16
CA VAL A 158 9.93 -20.32 8.98
C VAL A 158 11.33 -19.77 9.24
N THR A 159 12.21 -20.65 9.75
CA THR A 159 13.63 -20.35 9.92
C THR A 159 14.45 -21.54 9.44
N ASP A 160 15.33 -21.33 8.45
CA ASP A 160 16.30 -22.35 8.04
C ASP A 160 17.50 -22.31 8.99
N ILE A 161 17.65 -23.37 9.79
CA ILE A 161 18.76 -23.52 10.74
C ILE A 161 19.92 -24.36 10.19
N GLY A 162 19.94 -24.60 8.88
CA GLY A 162 20.92 -25.41 8.17
C GLY A 162 20.53 -26.89 8.12
N SER A 163 20.38 -27.55 9.27
CA SER A 163 20.02 -28.98 9.31
C SER A 163 18.54 -29.27 9.03
N SER A 164 17.67 -28.32 9.33
CA SER A 164 16.21 -28.46 9.25
C SER A 164 15.55 -27.09 9.15
N ILE A 165 14.26 -27.08 8.84
CA ILE A 165 13.41 -25.89 8.86
C ILE A 165 12.56 -25.93 10.14
N ILE A 166 12.64 -24.86 10.93
CA ILE A 166 11.77 -24.67 12.09
C ILE A 166 10.60 -23.79 11.66
N ILE A 167 9.38 -24.18 12.06
CA ILE A 167 8.12 -23.60 11.60
C ILE A 167 7.29 -23.23 12.83
N GLU A 168 7.05 -21.94 13.02
CA GLU A 168 6.11 -21.42 14.01
C GLU A 168 4.73 -21.22 13.37
N ILE A 169 3.70 -21.76 14.02
CA ILE A 169 2.31 -21.64 13.56
C ILE A 169 1.69 -20.35 14.09
N GLY A 170 1.40 -19.40 13.20
CA GLY A 170 0.84 -18.09 13.54
C GLY A 170 -0.69 -18.01 13.49
N THR A 171 -1.34 -18.85 12.68
CA THR A 171 -2.82 -18.86 12.54
C THR A 171 -3.39 -20.27 12.40
N GLU A 172 -4.70 -20.39 12.62
CA GLU A 172 -5.46 -21.62 12.34
C GLU A 172 -5.43 -22.02 10.86
N ARG A 173 -5.32 -21.04 9.94
CA ARG A 173 -5.13 -21.31 8.50
C ARG A 173 -3.77 -21.96 8.24
N GLY A 174 -2.72 -21.47 8.90
CA GLY A 174 -1.38 -22.08 8.87
C GLY A 174 -1.39 -23.50 9.43
N LYS A 175 -2.07 -23.72 10.57
CA LYS A 175 -2.23 -25.06 11.16
C LYS A 175 -2.85 -26.06 10.18
N LYS A 176 -4.00 -25.69 9.59
CA LYS A 176 -4.70 -26.53 8.59
C LYS A 176 -3.87 -26.79 7.33
N LEU A 177 -3.02 -25.83 6.94
CA LEU A 177 -2.10 -26.00 5.81
C LEU A 177 -1.07 -27.08 6.12
N MET A 178 -0.47 -27.04 7.32
CA MET A 178 0.49 -28.04 7.79
C MET A 178 -0.16 -29.42 7.90
N GLU A 179 -1.30 -29.55 8.56
CA GLU A 179 -2.01 -30.83 8.72
C GLU A 179 -2.35 -31.52 7.40
N ARG A 180 -2.58 -30.74 6.33
CA ARG A 180 -3.02 -31.26 5.04
C ARG A 180 -1.87 -31.65 4.11
N TYR A 181 -0.76 -30.93 4.14
CA TYR A 181 0.28 -31.05 3.11
C TYR A 181 1.66 -31.44 3.63
N ALA A 182 1.89 -31.34 4.94
CA ALA A 182 3.17 -31.66 5.53
C ALA A 182 3.21 -33.10 6.05
N THR A 183 4.38 -33.73 5.91
CA THR A 183 4.68 -35.08 6.38
C THR A 183 5.80 -35.04 7.42
N ASN A 184 5.86 -36.05 8.28
CA ASN A 184 6.96 -36.27 9.25
C ASN A 184 7.30 -35.06 10.14
N ILE A 185 6.27 -34.31 10.56
CA ILE A 185 6.45 -33.14 11.43
C ILE A 185 6.69 -33.59 12.87
N THR A 186 7.74 -33.07 13.50
CA THR A 186 7.99 -33.24 14.94
C THR A 186 7.96 -31.90 15.66
N ASP A 187 7.88 -31.92 17.00
CA ASP A 187 8.06 -30.71 17.79
C ASP A 187 9.53 -30.26 17.75
N ALA A 188 9.76 -28.94 17.73
CA ALA A 188 11.11 -28.38 17.83
C ALA A 188 11.66 -28.53 19.25
N THR A 189 12.96 -28.81 19.36
CA THR A 189 13.64 -28.91 20.66
C THR A 189 13.99 -27.52 21.22
N GLU A 190 14.18 -27.41 22.53
CA GLU A 190 14.61 -26.15 23.17
C GLU A 190 15.92 -25.60 22.57
N ALA A 191 16.86 -26.48 22.21
CA ALA A 191 18.11 -26.08 21.57
C ALA A 191 17.90 -25.47 20.18
N GLU A 192 16.92 -25.95 19.42
CA GLU A 192 16.57 -25.40 18.10
C GLU A 192 15.82 -24.08 18.20
N ILE A 193 14.96 -23.93 19.20
CA ILE A 193 14.29 -22.66 19.51
C ILE A 193 15.32 -21.60 19.89
N LYS A 194 16.26 -21.93 20.78
CA LYS A 194 17.37 -21.04 21.13
C LYS A 194 18.23 -20.65 19.91
N LYS A 195 18.41 -21.56 18.96
CA LYS A 195 19.13 -21.26 17.72
C LYS A 195 18.42 -20.21 16.86
N ILE A 196 17.07 -20.15 16.89
CA ILE A 196 16.31 -19.08 16.24
C ILE A 196 16.60 -17.73 16.92
N GLU A 197 16.56 -17.70 18.25
CA GLU A 197 16.88 -16.49 19.04
C GLU A 197 18.29 -15.98 18.70
N GLU A 198 19.29 -16.87 18.69
CA GLU A 198 20.67 -16.53 18.31
C GLU A 198 20.78 -15.98 16.87
N ILE A 199 20.03 -16.56 15.90
CA ILE A 199 19.99 -16.05 14.53
C ILE A 199 19.42 -14.63 14.51
N VAL A 200 18.29 -14.41 15.17
CA VAL A 200 17.60 -13.12 15.24
C VAL A 200 18.48 -12.06 15.91
N GLU A 201 19.09 -12.37 17.05
CA GLU A 201 20.02 -11.47 17.75
C GLU A 201 21.24 -11.14 16.87
N SER A 202 21.73 -12.10 16.08
CA SER A 202 22.85 -11.86 15.16
C SER A 202 22.55 -10.78 14.12
N ILE A 203 21.28 -10.57 13.75
CA ILE A 203 20.85 -9.56 12.78
C ILE A 203 21.14 -8.14 13.29
N GLU A 204 20.97 -7.88 14.60
CA GLU A 204 21.24 -6.57 15.20
C GLU A 204 22.69 -6.12 15.05
N SER A 205 23.62 -7.08 15.01
CA SER A 205 25.05 -6.80 14.81
C SER A 205 25.43 -6.57 13.35
N LYS A 206 24.67 -7.14 12.40
CA LYS A 206 24.93 -7.11 10.95
C LYS A 206 24.25 -5.91 10.27
N ASP A 207 23.21 -5.36 10.87
CA ASP A 207 22.39 -4.29 10.31
C ASP A 207 22.93 -2.89 10.66
N ARG A 208 22.54 -1.87 9.88
CA ARG A 208 22.99 -0.49 10.15
C ARG A 208 22.18 0.13 11.30
N LYS A 209 22.85 0.90 12.14
CA LYS A 209 22.27 1.55 13.34
C LYS A 209 22.03 3.05 13.14
N LEU A 210 20.78 3.49 13.31
CA LEU A 210 20.43 4.90 13.35
C LEU A 210 21.02 5.56 14.61
N LYS A 211 21.36 6.84 14.50
CA LYS A 211 21.81 7.68 15.64
C LYS A 211 20.67 8.13 16.54
N VAL A 212 19.43 8.02 16.06
CA VAL A 212 18.21 8.36 16.78
C VAL A 212 17.31 7.15 16.85
N ASP A 213 16.65 6.99 17.99
CA ASP A 213 15.60 5.98 18.14
C ASP A 213 14.43 6.29 17.20
N LYS A 214 13.80 5.24 16.70
CA LYS A 214 12.66 5.32 15.78
C LYS A 214 11.61 6.32 16.26
N GLU A 215 11.26 6.28 17.54
CA GLU A 215 10.23 7.10 18.16
C GLU A 215 10.52 8.61 18.08
N ASN A 216 11.80 8.99 17.95
CA ASN A 216 12.23 10.39 17.88
C ASN A 216 12.31 10.95 16.44
N ILE A 217 12.18 10.10 15.40
CA ILE A 217 12.22 10.52 13.99
C ILE A 217 11.18 11.62 13.68
N PRO A 218 9.91 11.55 14.12
CA PRO A 218 8.93 12.60 13.85
C PRO A 218 9.37 13.96 14.39
N ASN A 219 9.89 14.01 15.61
CA ASN A 219 10.36 15.25 16.24
C ASN A 219 11.59 15.81 15.50
N LEU A 220 12.55 14.93 15.18
CA LEU A 220 13.73 15.29 14.41
C LEU A 220 13.34 15.95 13.08
N LEU A 221 12.39 15.36 12.35
CA LEU A 221 11.88 15.93 11.10
C LEU A 221 11.13 17.23 11.36
N LYS A 222 10.24 17.30 12.34
CA LYS A 222 9.44 18.50 12.62
C LYS A 222 10.31 19.75 12.86
N ARG A 223 11.43 19.61 13.57
CA ARG A 223 12.37 20.70 13.86
C ARG A 223 13.28 21.07 12.69
N ASN A 224 13.45 20.18 11.71
CA ASN A 224 14.41 20.29 10.61
C ASN A 224 13.77 20.46 9.22
N TYR A 225 12.66 21.19 9.15
CA TYR A 225 11.93 21.42 7.89
C TYR A 225 12.74 22.17 6.83
N GLU A 226 13.55 23.14 7.26
CA GLU A 226 14.40 23.96 6.40
C GLU A 226 15.86 23.46 6.32
N HIS A 227 16.13 22.22 6.74
CA HIS A 227 17.48 21.67 6.75
C HIS A 227 18.11 21.65 5.33
N PRO A 228 19.37 22.11 5.16
CA PRO A 228 19.99 22.27 3.83
C PRO A 228 20.12 20.97 3.04
N ILE A 229 20.19 19.81 3.73
CA ILE A 229 20.23 18.47 3.12
C ILE A 229 19.12 18.24 2.09
N TRP A 230 17.93 18.83 2.29
CA TRP A 230 16.82 18.66 1.37
C TRP A 230 17.17 19.19 0.00
N ARG A 231 17.78 20.38 -0.04
CA ARG A 231 18.22 21.00 -1.29
C ARG A 231 19.37 20.21 -1.90
N GLU A 232 20.41 19.94 -1.13
CA GLU A 232 21.62 19.23 -1.57
C GLU A 232 21.31 17.89 -2.25
N LEU A 233 20.46 17.07 -1.62
CA LEU A 233 20.09 15.77 -2.17
C LEU A 233 19.11 15.90 -3.33
N SER A 234 18.14 16.81 -3.22
CA SER A 234 17.13 16.97 -4.28
C SER A 234 17.74 17.47 -5.59
N GLU A 235 18.82 18.26 -5.58
CA GLU A 235 19.51 18.71 -6.79
C GLU A 235 19.95 17.52 -7.68
N LYS A 236 20.39 16.42 -7.07
CA LYS A 236 20.78 15.17 -7.76
C LYS A 236 19.61 14.26 -8.15
N CYS A 237 18.40 14.51 -7.62
CA CYS A 237 17.25 13.63 -7.81
C CYS A 237 16.76 13.61 -9.27
N LEU A 238 16.51 12.43 -9.84
CA LEU A 238 15.97 12.34 -11.21
C LEU A 238 14.44 12.43 -11.28
N GLN A 239 13.76 12.51 -10.14
CA GLN A 239 12.29 12.52 -10.05
C GLN A 239 11.60 11.32 -10.71
N CYS A 240 12.30 10.19 -10.81
CA CYS A 240 11.79 8.97 -11.46
C CYS A 240 10.90 8.11 -10.56
N SER A 241 10.71 8.49 -9.29
CA SER A 241 9.92 7.73 -8.30
C SER A 241 10.34 6.28 -8.05
N SER A 242 11.53 5.84 -8.49
CA SER A 242 12.00 4.47 -8.26
C SER A 242 11.95 4.08 -6.79
N CYS A 243 12.36 5.00 -5.91
CA CYS A 243 12.39 4.80 -4.46
C CYS A 243 11.00 4.68 -3.80
N THR A 244 9.94 5.20 -4.43
CA THR A 244 8.56 5.05 -3.92
C THR A 244 7.90 3.79 -4.49
N ILE A 245 8.20 3.44 -5.75
CA ILE A 245 7.69 2.23 -6.42
C ILE A 245 8.14 0.96 -5.69
N VAL A 246 9.43 0.86 -5.32
CA VAL A 246 9.98 -0.30 -4.60
C VAL A 246 9.65 -0.34 -3.09
N CYS A 247 9.00 0.70 -2.57
CA CYS A 247 8.73 0.80 -1.14
C CYS A 247 7.48 -0.01 -0.75
N PRO A 248 7.56 -0.90 0.26
CA PRO A 248 6.43 -1.72 0.66
C PRO A 248 5.30 -0.93 1.33
N THR A 249 5.60 0.26 1.87
CA THR A 249 4.62 1.11 2.57
C THR A 249 4.16 2.33 1.76
N CYS A 250 4.53 2.39 0.47
CA CYS A 250 3.98 3.38 -0.46
C CYS A 250 2.73 2.82 -1.13
N TYR A 251 1.63 3.57 -1.07
CA TYR A 251 0.30 3.15 -1.50
C TYR A 251 -0.42 4.22 -2.33
N CYS A 252 0.29 5.26 -2.79
CA CYS A 252 -0.28 6.23 -3.71
C CYS A 252 -0.59 5.56 -5.05
N PHE A 253 -1.71 5.95 -5.65
CA PHE A 253 -2.15 5.44 -6.94
C PHE A 253 -2.88 6.55 -7.69
N ASP A 254 -2.98 6.35 -9.00
CA ASP A 254 -3.81 7.13 -9.91
C ASP A 254 -4.88 6.23 -10.55
N ILE A 255 -5.98 6.83 -11.00
CA ILE A 255 -7.08 6.16 -11.69
C ILE A 255 -7.31 6.85 -13.03
N ARG A 256 -7.33 6.06 -14.10
CA ARG A 256 -7.64 6.55 -15.44
C ARG A 256 -8.57 5.61 -16.18
N ASP A 257 -9.38 6.20 -17.07
CA ASP A 257 -10.20 5.44 -18.00
C ASP A 257 -9.45 5.34 -19.36
N GLU A 258 -9.35 4.13 -19.90
CA GLU A 258 -8.85 3.85 -21.25
C GLU A 258 -10.01 3.35 -22.11
N VAL A 259 -10.20 3.94 -23.29
CA VAL A 259 -11.32 3.63 -24.20
C VAL A 259 -10.76 3.21 -25.55
N SER A 260 -11.20 2.06 -26.05
CA SER A 260 -10.88 1.57 -27.40
C SER A 260 -11.87 2.10 -28.45
N LEU A 261 -11.48 1.97 -29.73
CA LEU A 261 -12.26 2.50 -30.86
C LEU A 261 -13.64 1.83 -31.03
N ASP A 262 -13.83 0.65 -30.46
CA ASP A 262 -15.10 -0.09 -30.41
C ASP A 262 -16.01 0.33 -29.25
N LEU A 263 -15.70 1.46 -28.59
CA LEU A 263 -16.45 2.05 -27.48
C LEU A 263 -16.47 1.19 -26.20
N GLN A 264 -15.61 0.17 -26.12
CA GLN A 264 -15.30 -0.52 -24.88
C GLN A 264 -14.27 0.29 -24.10
N GLY A 265 -14.34 0.25 -22.77
CA GLY A 265 -13.35 0.92 -21.93
C GLY A 265 -13.10 0.21 -20.63
N LYS A 266 -12.01 0.60 -19.97
CA LYS A 266 -11.57 0.07 -18.68
C LYS A 266 -11.13 1.20 -17.77
N ARG A 267 -11.49 1.11 -16.50
CA ARG A 267 -10.93 1.94 -15.45
C ARG A 267 -9.76 1.22 -14.81
N ILE A 268 -8.58 1.80 -14.93
CA ILE A 268 -7.32 1.21 -14.49
C ILE A 268 -6.78 2.03 -13.33
N ARG A 269 -6.49 1.35 -12.22
CA ARG A 269 -5.69 1.87 -11.12
C ARG A 269 -4.23 1.54 -11.36
N THR A 270 -3.36 2.54 -11.23
CA THR A 270 -1.91 2.38 -11.41
C THR A 270 -1.13 2.99 -10.25
N TRP A 271 0.06 2.46 -9.97
CA TRP A 271 0.91 3.05 -8.93
C TRP A 271 1.36 4.45 -9.31
N ASP A 272 1.28 5.36 -8.35
CA ASP A 272 1.74 6.73 -8.48
C ASP A 272 2.61 7.11 -7.27
N GLY A 273 3.26 8.27 -7.29
CA GLY A 273 4.21 8.66 -6.27
C GLY A 273 4.39 10.16 -6.15
N CYS A 274 4.50 10.62 -4.89
CA CYS A 274 4.65 12.03 -4.53
C CYS A 274 5.90 12.74 -5.09
N LEU A 275 6.83 12.01 -5.70
CA LEU A 275 8.00 12.56 -6.39
C LEU A 275 7.74 12.90 -7.86
N LEU A 276 6.67 12.34 -8.46
CA LEU A 276 6.27 12.67 -9.82
C LEU A 276 5.65 14.08 -9.84
N PRO A 277 6.03 14.95 -10.80
CA PRO A 277 5.41 16.27 -10.93
C PRO A 277 3.89 16.22 -11.11
N ASP A 278 3.41 15.24 -11.88
CA ASP A 278 2.00 15.11 -12.23
C ASP A 278 1.11 14.69 -11.05
N PHE A 279 1.68 14.09 -10.00
CA PHE A 279 0.94 13.64 -8.81
C PHE A 279 0.17 14.77 -8.10
N THR A 280 0.62 16.02 -8.24
CA THR A 280 -0.04 17.20 -7.62
C THR A 280 -0.62 18.16 -8.65
N ARG A 281 -0.73 17.71 -9.90
CA ARG A 281 -1.34 18.49 -10.97
C ARG A 281 -2.86 18.45 -10.83
N ILE A 282 -3.48 19.62 -10.87
CA ILE A 282 -4.94 19.73 -10.93
C ILE A 282 -5.43 20.12 -12.31
N ALA A 283 -6.75 20.11 -12.46
CA ALA A 283 -7.46 20.38 -13.71
C ALA A 283 -7.06 21.69 -14.41
N SER A 284 -6.68 22.75 -13.68
CA SER A 284 -6.20 24.02 -14.25
C SER A 284 -4.80 23.92 -14.89
N GLY A 285 -4.12 22.78 -14.75
CA GLY A 285 -2.73 22.58 -15.11
C GLY A 285 -1.75 23.02 -14.01
N GLU A 286 -2.24 23.65 -12.93
CA GLU A 286 -1.42 24.02 -11.79
C GLU A 286 -0.92 22.78 -11.05
N VAL A 287 0.33 22.87 -10.58
CA VAL A 287 1.00 21.83 -9.79
C VAL A 287 1.28 22.44 -8.42
N PHE A 288 0.64 21.95 -7.36
CA PHE A 288 0.75 22.59 -6.03
C PHE A 288 2.11 22.40 -5.36
N ARG A 289 2.88 21.41 -5.79
CA ARG A 289 4.24 21.19 -5.32
C ARG A 289 5.20 21.17 -6.50
N LYS A 290 5.44 22.35 -7.08
CA LYS A 290 6.29 22.53 -8.29
C LYS A 290 7.75 22.27 -7.99
N ASP A 291 8.19 22.65 -6.79
CA ASP A 291 9.59 22.56 -6.43
C ASP A 291 10.02 21.12 -6.11
N LYS A 292 11.23 20.79 -6.57
CA LYS A 292 11.83 19.46 -6.46
C LYS A 292 12.26 19.14 -5.03
N THR A 293 12.77 20.14 -4.32
CA THR A 293 13.16 20.05 -2.90
C THR A 293 11.94 19.74 -2.06
N GLU A 294 10.83 20.42 -2.30
CA GLU A 294 9.58 20.17 -1.58
C GLU A 294 9.07 18.74 -1.79
N ARG A 295 9.05 18.23 -3.03
CA ARG A 295 8.65 16.83 -3.30
C ARG A 295 9.59 15.84 -2.61
N PHE A 296 10.90 16.07 -2.70
CA PHE A 296 11.91 15.23 -2.08
C PHE A 296 11.74 15.17 -0.56
N ARG A 297 11.63 16.34 0.10
CA ARG A 297 11.33 16.46 1.53
C ARG A 297 10.01 15.77 1.88
N HIS A 298 8.95 16.03 1.12
CA HIS A 298 7.62 15.46 1.36
C HIS A 298 7.63 13.93 1.44
N ARG A 299 8.47 13.25 0.65
CA ARG A 299 8.64 11.78 0.76
C ARG A 299 9.06 11.34 2.17
N PHE A 300 10.01 12.03 2.80
CA PHE A 300 10.49 11.69 4.14
C PHE A 300 9.46 12.07 5.20
N TYR A 301 8.89 13.27 5.11
CA TYR A 301 7.87 13.75 6.05
C TYR A 301 6.62 12.90 6.03
N ARG A 302 6.17 12.46 4.86
CA ARG A 302 5.03 11.55 4.76
C ARG A 302 5.28 10.27 5.55
N LYS A 303 6.48 9.69 5.48
CA LYS A 303 6.78 8.42 6.16
C LYS A 303 7.16 8.57 7.63
N GLY A 304 7.82 9.67 7.98
CA GLY A 304 8.41 9.90 9.30
C GLY A 304 7.66 10.88 10.18
N LEU A 305 6.68 11.65 9.67
CA LEU A 305 5.89 12.61 10.45
C LEU A 305 4.38 12.47 10.20
N TYR A 306 3.91 12.67 8.96
CA TYR A 306 2.46 12.78 8.69
C TYR A 306 1.68 11.47 8.90
N ILE A 307 2.27 10.33 8.53
CA ILE A 307 1.65 9.02 8.77
C ILE A 307 1.68 8.65 10.26
N PRO A 308 2.78 8.87 11.00
CA PRO A 308 2.76 8.81 12.46
C PRO A 308 1.66 9.64 13.10
N GLU A 309 1.48 10.90 12.69
CA GLU A 309 0.43 11.78 13.21
C GLU A 309 -0.97 11.23 12.98
N ARG A 310 -1.20 10.50 11.88
CA ARG A 310 -2.52 9.93 11.55
C ARG A 310 -2.77 8.53 12.13
N TYR A 311 -1.79 7.65 12.06
CA TYR A 311 -1.97 6.20 12.30
C TYR A 311 -1.10 5.64 13.43
N ASN A 312 -0.32 6.49 14.09
CA ASN A 312 0.57 6.15 15.19
C ASN A 312 1.57 5.03 14.86
N PHE A 313 2.12 5.06 13.64
CA PHE A 313 3.27 4.24 13.26
C PHE A 313 4.16 4.99 12.26
N ILE A 314 5.46 4.71 12.31
CA ILE A 314 6.40 5.20 11.28
C ILE A 314 6.35 4.27 10.08
N ALA A 315 6.11 4.85 8.91
CA ALA A 315 5.90 4.09 7.69
C ALA A 315 7.20 3.52 7.10
N CYS A 316 8.37 4.04 7.49
CA CYS A 316 9.63 3.43 7.06
C CYS A 316 9.90 2.17 7.89
N ILE A 317 10.10 1.02 7.23
CA ILE A 317 10.42 -0.26 7.88
C ILE A 317 11.90 -0.66 7.74
N GLY A 318 12.76 0.21 7.21
CA GLY A 318 14.20 -0.01 7.16
C GLY A 318 14.72 -1.06 6.17
N CYS A 319 13.91 -1.57 5.23
CA CYS A 319 14.34 -2.64 4.28
C CYS A 319 15.44 -2.27 3.26
N GLY A 320 15.85 -1.00 3.16
CA GLY A 320 16.90 -0.55 2.24
C GLY A 320 16.56 -0.54 0.73
N ARG A 321 15.41 -1.06 0.29
CA ARG A 321 15.04 -1.15 -1.14
C ARG A 321 15.10 0.18 -1.88
N CYS A 322 14.63 1.25 -1.24
CA CYS A 322 14.64 2.58 -1.83
C CYS A 322 16.06 3.13 -2.05
N SER A 323 16.99 2.77 -1.19
CA SER A 323 18.40 3.15 -1.27
C SER A 323 19.07 2.39 -2.41
N ILE A 324 18.81 1.08 -2.53
CA ILE A 324 19.30 0.23 -3.63
C ILE A 324 18.78 0.71 -5.00
N ALA A 325 17.51 1.10 -5.10
CA ALA A 325 16.89 1.47 -6.37
C ALA A 325 17.22 2.91 -6.85
N CYS A 326 17.94 3.69 -6.05
CA CYS A 326 18.23 5.09 -6.35
C CYS A 326 19.56 5.22 -7.08
N ILE A 327 19.52 5.50 -8.38
CA ILE A 327 20.72 5.65 -9.21
C ILE A 327 21.69 6.73 -8.66
N PRO A 328 21.23 7.93 -8.24
CA PRO A 328 22.12 8.94 -7.66
C PRO A 328 22.54 8.68 -6.21
N ASP A 329 22.10 7.58 -5.57
CA ASP A 329 22.36 7.22 -4.17
C ASP A 329 22.01 8.30 -3.13
N ILE A 330 20.86 8.96 -3.31
CA ILE A 330 20.36 10.03 -2.42
C ILE A 330 19.11 9.64 -1.63
N ALA A 331 18.45 8.53 -1.98
CA ALA A 331 17.13 8.20 -1.45
C ALA A 331 17.17 7.44 -0.12
N ASP A 332 18.35 7.27 0.48
CA ASP A 332 18.57 6.45 1.67
C ASP A 332 18.09 7.15 2.97
N PRO A 333 16.99 6.69 3.60
CA PRO A 333 16.52 7.31 4.83
C PRO A 333 17.51 7.20 5.99
N PHE A 334 18.35 6.17 6.01
CA PHE A 334 19.40 6.06 7.02
C PHE A 334 20.35 7.25 6.99
N ASN A 335 20.90 7.56 5.82
CA ASN A 335 21.86 8.65 5.64
C ASN A 335 21.21 10.00 5.95
N VAL A 336 19.98 10.21 5.49
CA VAL A 336 19.23 11.46 5.73
C VAL A 336 18.97 11.67 7.22
N ILE A 337 18.42 10.65 7.91
CA ILE A 337 18.08 10.76 9.34
C ILE A 337 19.34 10.99 10.17
N ASN A 338 20.40 10.22 9.93
CA ASN A 338 21.65 10.37 10.67
C ASN A 338 22.32 11.72 10.43
N LYS A 339 22.32 12.21 9.18
CA LYS A 339 22.90 13.52 8.85
C LYS A 339 22.16 14.66 9.56
N ILE A 340 20.83 14.63 9.54
CA ILE A 340 20.02 15.63 10.27
C ILE A 340 20.29 15.53 11.77
N ALA A 341 20.39 14.32 12.32
CA ALA A 341 20.69 14.11 13.74
C ALA A 341 22.12 14.54 14.15
N GLU A 342 23.07 14.51 13.23
CA GLU A 342 24.44 15.01 13.46
C GLU A 342 24.50 16.54 13.45
N ASP A 343 23.80 17.16 12.50
CA ASP A 343 23.80 18.62 12.30
C ASP A 343 22.90 19.35 13.32
N SER A 344 21.88 18.65 13.84
CA SER A 344 21.00 19.15 14.89
C SER A 344 21.49 18.61 16.22
N GLU A 345 22.29 19.38 16.97
CA GLU A 345 22.59 19.06 18.37
C GLU A 345 21.27 18.99 19.15
N GLU A 346 20.61 17.82 19.21
CA GLU A 346 19.36 17.72 19.94
C GLU A 346 19.10 16.41 20.66
N THR A 347 18.54 16.69 21.84
CA THR A 347 18.31 15.93 23.04
C THR A 347 17.15 14.96 22.93
N ARG A 348 17.28 13.86 23.67
CA ARG A 348 16.20 12.92 24.01
C ARG A 348 15.03 13.68 24.62
N GLY A 349 13.95 13.85 23.87
CA GLY A 349 12.67 14.33 24.36
C GLY A 349 11.60 13.38 23.86
N GLU A 350 10.98 12.64 24.77
CA GLU A 350 9.81 11.84 24.46
C GLU A 350 8.63 12.77 24.20
N ILE A 351 7.99 12.62 23.04
CA ILE A 351 6.68 13.19 22.77
C ILE A 351 5.72 12.03 22.56
N ILE A 352 4.72 11.97 23.42
CA ILE A 352 3.56 11.09 23.27
C ILE A 352 2.65 11.77 22.25
N PHE A 353 2.53 11.20 21.05
CA PHE A 353 1.46 11.61 20.13
C PHE A 353 0.13 11.12 20.69
N GLU A 354 -0.83 12.02 20.87
CA GLU A 354 -2.21 11.61 21.07
C GLU A 354 -2.68 10.88 19.82
N ILE A 355 -3.06 9.61 19.99
CA ILE A 355 -3.48 8.73 18.90
C ILE A 355 -4.83 9.23 18.40
N PRO A 356 -4.97 9.71 17.15
CA PRO A 356 -6.28 9.90 16.58
C PRO A 356 -6.94 8.53 16.53
N VAL A 357 -8.13 8.40 17.12
CA VAL A 357 -8.89 7.16 17.08
C VAL A 357 -9.10 6.78 15.61
N THR A 358 -8.49 5.67 15.20
CA THR A 358 -8.80 5.05 13.91
C THR A 358 -10.22 4.51 14.05
N ARG A 359 -11.19 5.16 13.41
CA ARG A 359 -12.54 4.58 13.31
C ARG A 359 -12.42 3.44 12.31
N GLY A 360 -12.76 2.23 12.72
CA GLY A 360 -12.86 1.11 11.78
C GLY A 360 -13.78 1.50 10.63
N GLY A 361 -13.41 1.14 9.40
CA GLY A 361 -14.21 1.50 8.23
C GLY A 361 -15.66 1.08 8.38
N GLU A 362 -16.57 2.02 8.10
CA GLU A 362 -18.01 1.82 8.21
C GLU A 362 -18.59 1.32 6.87
N GLU A 363 -17.91 1.57 5.74
CA GLU A 363 -18.38 1.26 4.38
C GLU A 363 -17.30 0.63 3.48
N GLU A 364 -17.66 -0.40 2.73
CA GLU A 364 -16.82 -0.98 1.67
C GLU A 364 -16.96 -0.18 0.37
N THR A 365 -15.85 0.31 -0.16
CA THR A 365 -15.78 0.93 -1.49
C THR A 365 -15.29 -0.09 -2.51
N ALA A 366 -16.13 -0.34 -3.51
CA ALA A 366 -15.79 -1.13 -4.69
C ALA A 366 -15.33 -0.25 -5.87
N TYR A 367 -15.08 1.05 -5.66
CA TYR A 367 -14.82 2.04 -6.74
C TYR A 367 -15.91 2.08 -7.82
N ILE A 368 -17.11 1.55 -7.51
CA ILE A 368 -18.26 1.58 -8.41
C ILE A 368 -19.01 2.87 -8.13
N PRO A 369 -19.18 3.74 -9.13
CA PRO A 369 -20.06 4.88 -8.97
C PRO A 369 -21.52 4.43 -8.94
N ARG A 370 -22.30 5.00 -8.01
CA ARG A 370 -23.77 4.96 -8.04
C ARG A 370 -24.24 5.81 -9.22
N ASN A 371 -25.30 5.39 -9.91
CA ASN A 371 -25.87 6.18 -10.98
C ASN A 371 -26.60 7.40 -10.41
N GLY A 372 -26.20 8.59 -10.85
CA GLY A 372 -26.88 9.85 -10.58
C GLY A 372 -27.51 10.41 -11.84
N ILE A 373 -28.77 10.82 -11.76
CA ILE A 373 -29.48 11.55 -12.81
C ILE A 373 -29.34 13.04 -12.55
N ILE A 374 -28.97 13.81 -13.58
CA ILE A 374 -29.00 15.27 -13.52
C ILE A 374 -30.45 15.73 -13.60
N ARG A 375 -30.99 16.25 -12.50
CA ARG A 375 -32.38 16.73 -12.43
C ARG A 375 -32.54 18.19 -12.83
N ARG A 376 -31.56 19.01 -12.49
CA ARG A 376 -31.58 20.45 -12.76
C ARG A 376 -30.19 20.94 -13.12
N ILE A 377 -30.11 21.79 -14.15
CA ILE A 377 -28.88 22.52 -14.49
C ILE A 377 -29.17 24.02 -14.46
N GLU A 378 -28.42 24.76 -13.65
CA GLU A 378 -28.51 26.22 -13.59
C GLU A 378 -27.17 26.85 -13.97
N LYS A 379 -27.18 27.79 -14.92
CA LYS A 379 -25.99 28.56 -15.27
C LYS A 379 -25.83 29.70 -14.27
N LEU A 380 -24.76 29.65 -13.48
CA LEU A 380 -24.45 30.69 -12.49
C LEU A 380 -23.56 31.79 -13.10
N THR A 381 -22.54 31.41 -13.86
CA THR A 381 -21.62 32.34 -14.54
C THR A 381 -21.28 31.85 -15.94
N GLU A 382 -20.31 32.47 -16.62
CA GLU A 382 -19.73 31.95 -17.85
C GLU A 382 -19.02 30.59 -17.66
N PHE A 383 -18.41 30.37 -16.50
CA PHE A 383 -17.55 29.21 -16.22
C PHE A 383 -18.16 28.22 -15.21
N GLU A 384 -19.18 28.63 -14.45
CA GLU A 384 -19.80 27.82 -13.41
C GLU A 384 -21.24 27.43 -13.75
N LYS A 385 -21.56 26.16 -13.56
CA LYS A 385 -22.92 25.62 -13.53
C LYS A 385 -23.19 24.93 -12.19
N LEU A 386 -24.42 25.05 -11.71
CA LEU A 386 -24.96 24.21 -10.64
C LEU A 386 -25.66 23.00 -11.27
N PHE A 387 -25.38 21.83 -10.72
CA PHE A 387 -25.99 20.56 -11.08
C PHE A 387 -26.71 19.99 -9.85
N GLU A 388 -28.01 19.75 -9.96
CA GLU A 388 -28.76 18.98 -8.97
C GLU A 388 -28.80 17.52 -9.38
N ILE A 389 -28.28 16.65 -8.50
CA ILE A 389 -28.12 15.23 -8.76
C ILE A 389 -29.03 14.44 -7.83
N GLU A 390 -29.78 13.51 -8.40
CA GLU A 390 -30.58 12.50 -7.70
C GLU A 390 -29.99 11.12 -8.00
N LEU A 391 -29.76 10.31 -6.98
CA LEU A 391 -29.24 8.95 -7.18
C LEU A 391 -30.38 7.98 -7.55
N GLU A 392 -30.13 7.09 -8.51
CA GLU A 392 -31.14 6.14 -9.00
C GLU A 392 -31.48 5.05 -7.98
N ASP A 393 -30.55 4.74 -7.09
CA ASP A 393 -30.82 3.81 -6.00
C ASP A 393 -31.68 4.50 -4.94
N SER A 394 -32.69 3.80 -4.44
CA SER A 394 -33.60 4.30 -3.39
C SER A 394 -32.93 4.42 -2.01
N ILE A 395 -31.62 4.59 -1.97
CA ILE A 395 -30.77 4.67 -0.79
C ILE A 395 -30.49 6.15 -0.52
N ASP A 396 -30.89 6.62 0.66
CA ASP A 396 -30.62 7.99 1.10
C ASP A 396 -29.14 8.35 1.01
N PHE A 397 -28.84 9.50 0.38
CA PHE A 397 -27.50 10.05 0.30
C PHE A 397 -27.26 11.03 1.46
N ASN A 398 -26.75 10.51 2.58
CA ASN A 398 -26.45 11.32 3.76
C ASN A 398 -25.01 11.83 3.74
N TYR A 399 -24.81 13.12 3.99
CA TYR A 399 -23.50 13.77 4.03
C TYR A 399 -23.43 14.87 5.09
N GLN A 400 -22.23 15.31 5.43
CA GLN A 400 -21.92 16.40 6.35
C GLN A 400 -21.35 17.61 5.60
N PRO A 401 -21.58 18.85 6.10
CA PRO A 401 -20.96 20.04 5.52
C PRO A 401 -19.45 19.90 5.45
N GLY A 402 -18.84 20.22 4.30
CA GLY A 402 -17.39 20.07 4.05
C GLY A 402 -16.99 18.79 3.33
N GLN A 403 -17.91 17.83 3.17
CA GLN A 403 -17.68 16.63 2.36
C GLN A 403 -17.77 16.89 0.84
N PHE A 404 -17.18 15.96 0.08
CA PHE A 404 -17.16 15.98 -1.38
C PHE A 404 -17.57 14.62 -1.96
N VAL A 405 -17.86 14.59 -3.25
CA VAL A 405 -18.12 13.36 -4.02
C VAL A 405 -17.12 13.23 -5.15
N GLU A 406 -16.90 12.01 -5.61
CA GLU A 406 -16.18 11.74 -6.86
C GLU A 406 -17.21 11.61 -7.98
N VAL A 407 -17.16 12.56 -8.92
CA VAL A 407 -18.04 12.60 -10.11
C VAL A 407 -17.36 11.88 -11.26
N SER A 408 -17.96 10.79 -11.69
CA SER A 408 -17.49 9.94 -12.78
C SER A 408 -18.25 10.20 -14.07
N ILE A 409 -17.51 10.34 -15.18
CA ILE A 409 -18.06 10.23 -16.54
C ILE A 409 -17.27 9.13 -17.24
N LEU A 410 -17.95 8.03 -17.55
CA LEU A 410 -17.32 6.85 -18.15
C LEU A 410 -16.58 7.22 -19.44
N GLY A 411 -15.32 6.78 -19.53
CA GLY A 411 -14.45 7.05 -20.67
C GLY A 411 -13.80 8.43 -20.67
N VAL A 412 -14.10 9.28 -19.68
CA VAL A 412 -13.43 10.57 -19.47
C VAL A 412 -12.65 10.58 -18.15
N GLY A 413 -13.15 9.89 -17.13
CA GLY A 413 -12.49 9.73 -15.83
C GLY A 413 -13.39 10.16 -14.67
N GLU A 414 -12.75 10.57 -13.59
CA GLU A 414 -13.41 10.94 -12.34
C GLU A 414 -12.77 12.21 -11.75
N ALA A 415 -13.57 13.01 -11.04
CA ALA A 415 -13.08 14.22 -10.38
C ALA A 415 -13.77 14.47 -9.02
N PRO A 416 -13.01 14.89 -7.99
CA PRO A 416 -13.59 15.25 -6.70
C PRO A 416 -14.27 16.62 -6.77
N ILE A 417 -15.51 16.69 -6.31
CA ILE A 417 -16.36 17.89 -6.32
C ILE A 417 -17.06 18.05 -4.96
N SER A 418 -16.88 19.21 -4.33
CA SER A 418 -17.52 19.51 -3.04
C SER A 418 -19.03 19.62 -3.14
N ILE A 419 -19.73 19.10 -2.14
CA ILE A 419 -21.20 19.19 -2.06
C ILE A 419 -21.57 20.62 -1.66
N SER A 420 -22.47 21.24 -2.43
CA SER A 420 -22.85 22.66 -2.29
C SER A 420 -24.22 22.86 -1.63
N SER A 421 -25.06 21.83 -1.58
CA SER A 421 -26.36 21.88 -0.90
C SER A 421 -26.25 21.59 0.60
N PRO A 422 -27.20 22.07 1.43
CA PRO A 422 -27.31 21.67 2.82
C PRO A 422 -27.84 20.24 2.96
N PRO A 423 -27.40 19.46 3.99
CA PRO A 423 -27.79 18.06 4.19
C PRO A 423 -29.26 17.87 4.57
N ILE A 424 -30.00 18.96 4.80
CA ILE A 424 -31.44 18.94 5.08
C ILE A 424 -32.27 18.65 3.83
N LYS A 425 -31.70 18.87 2.65
CA LYS A 425 -32.33 18.55 1.37
C LYS A 425 -32.25 17.04 1.15
N LYS A 426 -33.41 16.37 1.18
CA LYS A 426 -33.54 14.93 0.97
C LYS A 426 -33.84 14.61 -0.50
N GLY A 427 -33.38 13.45 -0.96
CA GLY A 427 -33.59 12.96 -2.33
C GLY A 427 -32.60 13.48 -3.38
N SER A 428 -31.99 14.66 -3.18
CA SER A 428 -30.98 15.19 -4.11
C SER A 428 -29.90 16.00 -3.39
N PHE A 429 -28.78 16.20 -4.06
CA PHE A 429 -27.71 17.10 -3.63
C PHE A 429 -27.23 17.96 -4.80
N GLU A 430 -26.60 19.09 -4.50
CA GLU A 430 -26.19 20.08 -5.49
C GLU A 430 -24.66 20.20 -5.55
N LEU A 431 -24.15 20.34 -6.77
CA LEU A 431 -22.74 20.53 -7.06
C LEU A 431 -22.56 21.79 -7.90
N VAL A 432 -21.77 22.76 -7.40
CA VAL A 432 -21.29 23.88 -8.22
C VAL A 432 -19.98 23.48 -8.86
N VAL A 433 -19.96 23.44 -10.19
CA VAL A 433 -18.80 22.94 -10.94
C VAL A 433 -18.29 24.01 -11.88
N ARG A 434 -16.98 24.29 -11.79
CA ARG A 434 -16.26 25.12 -12.76
C ARG A 434 -15.79 24.29 -13.96
N ARG A 435 -16.01 24.83 -15.15
CA ARG A 435 -15.54 24.27 -16.43
C ARG A 435 -14.03 24.51 -16.60
N VAL A 436 -13.21 23.51 -16.29
CA VAL A 436 -11.74 23.65 -16.33
C VAL A 436 -11.00 22.35 -16.69
N GLY A 437 -11.41 21.21 -16.14
CA GLY A 437 -10.74 19.92 -16.37
C GLY A 437 -11.45 19.04 -17.39
N ASN A 438 -10.88 17.87 -17.71
CA ASN A 438 -11.46 16.94 -18.68
C ASN A 438 -12.89 16.51 -18.29
N VAL A 439 -13.07 16.03 -17.06
CA VAL A 439 -14.37 15.59 -16.53
C VAL A 439 -15.32 16.77 -16.42
N THR A 440 -14.89 17.91 -15.86
CA THR A 440 -15.80 19.05 -15.67
C THR A 440 -16.18 19.72 -16.99
N ASN A 441 -15.29 19.75 -17.99
CA ASN A 441 -15.59 20.17 -19.35
C ASN A 441 -16.66 19.30 -19.99
N LYS A 442 -16.54 17.97 -19.85
CA LYS A 442 -17.54 17.03 -20.36
C LYS A 442 -18.88 17.18 -19.63
N LEU A 443 -18.87 17.32 -18.31
CA LEU A 443 -20.07 17.53 -17.49
C LEU A 443 -20.88 18.74 -17.97
N HIS A 444 -20.21 19.83 -18.37
CA HIS A 444 -20.87 21.03 -18.88
C HIS A 444 -21.59 20.85 -20.24
N THR A 445 -21.33 19.76 -20.95
CA THR A 445 -22.02 19.40 -22.21
C THR A 445 -23.28 18.56 -22.00
N LEU A 446 -23.49 18.03 -20.78
CA LEU A 446 -24.64 17.20 -20.45
C LEU A 446 -25.91 18.04 -20.26
N ARG A 447 -27.04 17.36 -20.33
CA ARG A 447 -28.40 17.89 -20.21
C ARG A 447 -29.11 17.27 -19.01
N GLU A 448 -30.21 17.90 -18.60
CA GLU A 448 -31.12 17.30 -17.64
C GLU A 448 -31.63 15.94 -18.17
N GLY A 449 -31.66 14.95 -17.29
CA GLY A 449 -31.93 13.55 -17.62
C GLY A 449 -30.69 12.69 -17.93
N ASP A 450 -29.54 13.31 -18.24
CA ASP A 450 -28.31 12.55 -18.45
C ASP A 450 -27.79 11.91 -17.15
N LYS A 451 -27.09 10.79 -17.30
CA LYS A 451 -26.53 10.02 -16.19
C LYS A 451 -25.05 10.33 -15.98
N ILE A 452 -24.67 10.38 -14.71
CA ILE A 452 -23.29 10.47 -14.23
C ILE A 452 -23.06 9.44 -13.13
N GLY A 453 -21.80 9.13 -12.86
CA GLY A 453 -21.43 8.28 -11.73
C GLY A 453 -21.07 9.10 -10.49
N ILE A 454 -21.45 8.63 -9.30
CA ILE A 454 -21.16 9.28 -8.02
C ILE A 454 -20.55 8.27 -7.04
N ARG A 455 -19.41 8.60 -6.44
CA ARG A 455 -18.90 7.92 -5.23
C ARG A 455 -18.76 8.89 -4.07
N GLY A 456 -18.94 8.38 -2.86
CA GLY A 456 -18.87 9.16 -1.62
C GLY A 456 -20.19 9.12 -0.85
N PRO A 457 -20.43 10.10 0.04
CA PRO A 457 -19.58 11.27 0.28
C PRO A 457 -18.22 10.87 0.89
N PHE A 458 -17.20 11.70 0.69
CA PHE A 458 -15.85 11.57 1.22
C PHE A 458 -15.46 12.82 2.03
N GLY A 459 -14.46 12.67 2.91
CA GLY A 459 -14.03 13.72 3.83
C GLY A 459 -14.68 13.62 5.20
N ARG A 460 -14.18 14.39 6.17
CA ARG A 460 -14.61 14.31 7.59
C ARG A 460 -15.56 15.43 8.03
N GLY A 461 -16.02 16.24 7.08
CA GLY A 461 -16.72 17.48 7.37
C GLY A 461 -15.74 18.58 7.72
#